data_AF-A0A255S502-F1
#
_entry.id   AF-A0A255S502-F1
#
_cell.length_a   1.000
_cell.length_b   1.000
_cell.length_c   1.000
_cell.angle_alpha   90.00
_cell.angle_beta   90.00
_cell.angle_gamma   90.00
#
_symmetry.space_group_name_H-M   'P 1'
#
loop_
_entity.id
_entity.type
_entity.pdbx_description
1 polymer ?
#
loop_
_entity_poly.entity_id
_entity_poly.type
_entity_poly.pdbx_seq_one_letter_code
_entity_poly.pdbx_strand_id
1 'polypeptide(L)' 'MQVKMDNKNVIDVRDYYNKLCRKDKGKFLRCLTAEFDYPASTMSAKLSMNSQLRIRKDEMINITNIIKLKLWEKEE' A
#
# COMPACT_ATOMS: atom_id res chain seq x y z
N MET A 1 -13.92 13.83 23.65
CA MET A 1 -14.62 13.34 22.45
C MET A 1 -13.91 12.06 22.01
N GLN A 2 -14.57 10.92 22.19
CA GLN A 2 -14.02 9.60 21.88
C GLN A 2 -14.24 9.36 20.39
N VAL A 3 -13.18 9.44 19.58
CA VAL A 3 -13.27 9.20 18.13
C VAL A 3 -13.54 7.71 17.95
N LYS A 4 -14.80 7.36 17.69
CA LYS A 4 -15.21 6.03 17.26
C LYS A 4 -14.49 5.75 15.93
N MET A 5 -13.39 5.01 15.97
CA MET A 5 -12.81 4.42 14.77
C MET A 5 -13.82 3.38 14.25
N ASP A 6 -14.57 3.79 13.22
CA ASP A 6 -15.48 2.91 12.49
C ASP A 6 -14.67 1.77 11.86
N ASN A 7 -14.83 0.57 12.42
CA ASN A 7 -14.13 -0.67 12.04
C ASN A 7 -14.59 -1.23 10.66
N LYS A 8 -15.07 -0.40 9.72
CA LYS A 8 -15.59 -0.88 8.41
C LYS A 8 -14.72 -0.61 7.19
N ASN A 9 -13.62 0.14 7.31
CA ASN A 9 -12.70 0.34 6.18
C ASN A 9 -11.46 -0.54 6.31
N VAL A 10 -11.64 -1.86 6.25
CA VAL A 10 -10.54 -2.76 5.93
C VAL A 10 -10.17 -2.49 4.47
N ILE A 11 -9.14 -1.68 4.26
CA ILE A 11 -8.61 -1.42 2.91
C ILE A 11 -7.94 -2.72 2.45
N ASP A 12 -8.48 -3.34 1.41
CA ASP A 12 -7.77 -4.39 0.70
C ASP A 12 -6.64 -3.73 -0.11
N VAL A 13 -5.42 -3.82 0.42
CA VAL A 13 -4.23 -3.20 -0.18
C VAL A 13 -3.94 -3.74 -1.57
N ARG A 14 -4.33 -4.99 -1.87
CA ARG A 14 -4.15 -5.57 -3.20
C ARG A 14 -5.16 -4.97 -4.15
N ASP A 15 -6.45 -4.95 -3.79
CA ASP A 15 -7.48 -4.32 -4.63
C ASP A 15 -7.14 -2.85 -4.92
N TYR A 16 -6.75 -2.09 -3.89
CA TYR A 16 -6.32 -0.70 -4.06
C TYR A 16 -5.15 -0.58 -5.04
N TYR A 17 -4.06 -1.34 -4.82
CA TYR A 17 -2.91 -1.31 -5.70
C TYR A 17 -3.27 -1.69 -7.13
N ASN A 18 -4.16 -2.66 -7.35
CA ASN A 18 -4.54 -3.09 -8.69
C ASN A 18 -5.39 -2.06 -9.44
N LYS A 19 -6.19 -1.26 -8.72
CA LYS A 19 -6.95 -0.12 -9.28
C LYS A 19 -6.07 1.06 -9.70
N LEU A 20 -4.83 1.14 -9.22
CA LEU A 20 -3.90 2.19 -9.65
C LEU A 20 -3.46 2.03 -11.11
N CYS A 21 -3.25 3.16 -11.78
CA CYS A 21 -2.63 3.21 -13.11
C CYS A 21 -1.16 2.78 -13.04
N ARG A 22 -0.56 2.40 -14.17
CA ARG A 22 0.84 1.94 -14.23
C ARG A 22 1.83 2.96 -13.65
N LYS A 23 1.60 4.25 -13.90
CA LYS A 23 2.41 5.36 -13.36
C LYS A 23 2.31 5.42 -11.84
N ASP A 24 1.09 5.36 -11.32
CA ASP A 24 0.81 5.46 -9.88
C ASP A 24 1.29 4.24 -9.11
N LYS A 25 1.19 3.04 -9.71
CA LYS A 25 1.83 1.82 -9.18
C LYS A 25 3.33 2.03 -8.99
N GLY A 26 3.99 2.63 -9.98
CA GLY A 26 5.43 2.95 -9.89
C GLY A 26 5.75 3.91 -8.74
N LYS A 27 4.98 5.00 -8.61
CA LYS A 27 5.12 5.96 -7.49
C LYS A 27 4.87 5.30 -6.13
N PHE A 28 3.81 4.51 -6.04
CA PHE A 28 3.44 3.78 -4.83
C PHE A 28 4.57 2.86 -4.34
N LEU A 29 5.15 2.07 -5.25
CA LEU A 29 6.25 1.17 -4.91
C LEU A 29 7.53 1.93 -4.53
N ARG A 30 7.82 3.06 -5.19
CA ARG A 30 8.95 3.92 -4.82
C ARG A 30 8.77 4.50 -3.42
N CYS A 31 7.58 4.96 -3.09
CA CYS A 31 7.26 5.46 -1.75
C CYS A 31 7.43 4.37 -0.68
N LEU A 32 6.98 3.13 -0.95
CA LEU A 32 7.23 1.99 -0.06
C LEU A 32 8.73 1.66 0.08
N THR A 33 9.50 1.82 -0.99
CA THR A 33 10.95 1.61 -0.97
C THR A 33 11.63 2.70 -0.15
N ALA A 34 11.27 3.96 -0.34
CA ALA A 34 11.89 5.10 0.34
C ALA A 34 11.57 5.14 1.84
N GLU A 35 10.32 4.88 2.23
CA GLU A 35 9.88 5.01 3.63
C GLU A 35 10.22 3.78 4.48
N PHE A 36 10.24 2.59 3.89
CA PHE A 36 10.32 1.32 4.64
C PHE A 36 11.39 0.34 4.12
N ASP A 37 12.22 0.75 3.16
CA ASP A 37 13.24 -0.09 2.52
C ASP A 37 12.65 -1.36 1.86
N TYR A 38 11.39 -1.30 1.44
CA TYR A 38 10.73 -2.44 0.83
C TYR A 38 11.07 -2.53 -0.66
N PRO A 39 11.70 -3.62 -1.15
CA PRO A 39 12.05 -3.73 -2.56
C PRO A 39 10.80 -3.66 -3.46
N ALA A 40 10.81 -2.72 -4.41
CA ALA A 40 9.69 -2.50 -5.32
C ALA A 40 9.25 -3.77 -6.07
N SER A 41 10.21 -4.61 -6.49
CA SER A 41 9.93 -5.90 -7.16
C SER A 41 9.18 -6.87 -6.25
N THR A 42 9.61 -6.99 -5.00
CA THR A 42 8.96 -7.84 -3.98
C THR A 42 7.57 -7.32 -3.64
N MET A 43 7.41 -6.01 -3.42
CA MET A 43 6.11 -5.42 -3.11
C MET A 43 5.14 -5.51 -4.28
N SER A 44 5.62 -5.29 -5.51
CA SER A 44 4.81 -5.48 -6.72
C SER A 44 4.30 -6.92 -6.82
N ALA A 45 5.17 -7.91 -6.56
CA ALA A 45 4.78 -9.32 -6.59
C ALA A 45 3.76 -9.65 -5.49
N LYS A 46 3.89 -9.08 -4.28
CA LYS A 46 2.96 -9.28 -3.15
C LYS A 46 1.60 -8.59 -3.32
N LEU A 47 1.57 -7.42 -3.97
CA LEU A 47 0.38 -6.59 -4.15
C LEU A 47 -0.41 -6.93 -5.43
N SER A 48 0.19 -7.68 -6.35
CA SER A 48 -0.49 -8.17 -7.55
C SER A 48 -1.75 -8.98 -7.20
N MET A 49 -2.81 -8.82 -8.00
CA MET A 49 -4.15 -9.38 -7.76
C MET A 49 -4.15 -10.89 -7.50
N ASN A 50 -3.29 -11.63 -8.20
CA ASN A 50 -3.18 -13.09 -8.09
C ASN A 50 -2.00 -13.54 -7.21
N SER A 51 -1.49 -12.68 -6.33
CA SER A 51 -0.34 -13.02 -5.52
C SER A 51 -0.67 -14.09 -4.47
N GLN A 52 0.09 -15.18 -4.49
CA GLN A 52 0.11 -16.16 -3.41
C GLN A 52 1.05 -15.75 -2.26
N LEU A 53 1.83 -14.67 -2.45
CA LEU A 53 2.78 -14.22 -1.45
C LEU A 53 2.05 -13.53 -0.30
N ARG A 54 2.31 -14.00 0.92
CA ARG A 54 1.77 -13.40 2.14
C ARG A 54 2.36 -12.00 2.35
N ILE A 55 1.48 -11.02 2.57
CA ILE A 55 1.84 -9.71 3.10
C ILE A 55 1.92 -9.86 4.62
N ARG A 56 3.07 -9.51 5.22
CA ARG A 56 3.25 -9.58 6.67
C ARG A 56 2.39 -8.52 7.37
N LYS A 57 2.16 -8.69 8.67
CA LYS A 57 1.25 -7.80 9.43
C LYS A 57 1.78 -6.36 9.50
N ASP A 58 3.09 -6.22 9.70
CA ASP A 58 3.82 -4.94 9.66
C ASP A 58 3.75 -4.30 8.27
N GLU A 59 4.04 -5.07 7.21
CA GLU A 59 3.91 -4.60 5.82
C GLU A 59 2.49 -4.10 5.54
N MET A 60 1.47 -4.84 5.96
CA MET A 60 0.06 -4.46 5.79
C MET A 60 -0.25 -3.12 6.46
N ILE A 61 0.24 -2.89 7.68
CA ILE A 61 0.05 -1.63 8.40
C ILE A 61 0.74 -0.49 7.66
N ASN A 62 1.99 -0.67 7.24
CA ASN A 62 2.78 0.34 6.54
C ASN A 62 2.16 0.71 5.18
N ILE A 63 1.75 -0.29 4.40
CA ILE A 63 1.05 -0.10 3.12
C ILE A 63 -0.28 0.63 3.34
N THR A 64 -1.05 0.23 4.35
CA THR A 64 -2.32 0.91 4.71
C THR A 64 -2.08 2.37 5.09
N ASN A 65 -1.01 2.67 5.82
CA ASN A 65 -0.66 4.04 6.19
C ASN A 65 -0.29 4.89 4.96
N ILE A 66 0.51 4.34 4.04
CA ILE A 66 0.85 5.01 2.75
C ILE A 66 -0.43 5.35 1.96
N ILE A 67 -1.38 4.41 1.91
CA ILE A 67 -2.67 4.61 1.22
C ILE A 67 -3.49 5.71 1.91
N LYS A 68 -3.68 5.62 3.23
CA LYS A 68 -4.49 6.58 3.99
C LYS A 68 -3.94 8.00 3.94
N LEU A 69 -2.63 8.13 4.00
CA LEU A 69 -1.94 9.42 3.99
C LEU A 69 -1.63 9.93 2.58
N LYS A 70 -1.94 9.13 1.54
CA LYS A 70 -1.67 9.42 0.13
C LYS A 70 -0.22 9.89 -0.10
N LEU A 71 0.74 9.29 0.61
CA LEU A 71 2.14 9.75 0.62
C LEU A 71 2.76 9.71 -0.78
N TRP A 72 2.36 8.71 -1.58
CA TRP A 72 2.81 8.51 -2.95
C TRP A 72 2.25 9.53 -3.95
N GLU A 73 1.16 10.24 -3.62
CA GLU A 73 0.62 11.33 -4.46
C GLU A 73 1.43 12.63 -4.29
N LYS A 74 2.23 12.76 -3.21
CA LYS A 74 2.97 13.98 -2.87
C LYS A 74 4.33 14.12 -3.54
N GLU A 75 4.81 13.10 -4.25
CA GLU A 75 5.98 13.22 -5.12
C GLU A 75 5.54 13.88 -6.44
N GLU A 76 5.59 15.21 -6.43
CA GLU A 76 5.43 16.10 -7.58
C GLU A 76 6.75 16.23 -8.37
#